data_AF-A0A2N7G8E9-F1
#
_entry.id   AF-A0A2N7G8E9-F1
#
_cell.length_a   1.000
_cell.length_b   1.000
_cell.length_c   1.000
_cell.angle_alpha   90.00
_cell.angle_beta   90.00
_cell.angle_gamma   90.00
#
_symmetry.space_group_name_H-M   'P 1'
#
loop_
_entity.id
_entity.type
_entity.pdbx_description
1 polymer ?
#
loop_
_entity_poly.entity_id
_entity_poly.type
_entity_poly.pdbx_seq_one_letter_code
_entity_poly.pdbx_strand_id
1 'polypeptide(L)' 'MQEKISSFLTYLTSCLLALTGMFSIQDWAAIIGVIMVFITYFTNRRIKLKMLDEIRRRPVSEELYEKISQ' A
#
# COMPACT_ATOMS: atom_id res chain seq x y z
N MET A 1 24.82 6.99 6.15
CA MET A 1 23.52 7.10 5.44
C MET A 1 22.35 7.42 6.37
N GLN A 2 22.31 6.85 7.59
CA GLN A 2 21.26 7.17 8.58
C GLN A 2 21.12 8.66 8.87
N GLU A 3 22.21 9.42 9.00
CA GLU A 3 22.13 10.88 9.23
C GLU A 3 21.44 11.63 8.08
N LYS A 4 21.69 11.23 6.82
CA LYS A 4 21.02 11.83 5.66
C LYS A 4 19.51 11.55 5.66
N ILE A 5 19.12 10.33 6.05
CA ILE A 5 17.72 9.93 6.17
C ILE A 5 17.06 10.67 7.33
N SER A 6 17.75 10.80 8.46
CA SER A 6 17.27 11.51 9.64
C SER A 6 17.02 12.99 9.31
N SER A 7 17.99 13.67 8.70
CA SER A 7 17.83 15.07 8.28
C SER A 7 16.69 15.24 7.28
N PHE A 8 16.57 14.34 6.31
CA PHE A 8 15.45 14.36 5.36
C PHE A 8 14.10 14.20 6.05
N LEU A 9 13.98 13.27 6.99
CA LEU A 9 12.77 13.11 7.81
C LEU A 9 12.48 14.35 8.64
N THR A 10 13.50 15.02 9.20
CA THR A 10 13.33 16.27 9.96
C THR A 10 12.83 17.42 9.09
N TYR A 11 13.34 17.56 7.86
CA TYR A 11 12.81 18.54 6.90
C TYR A 11 11.38 18.20 6.49
N LEU A 12 11.09 16.91 6.26
CA LEU A 12 9.75 16.45 5.90
C LEU A 12 8.75 16.71 7.03
N THR A 13 9.10 16.40 8.28
CA THR A 13 8.22 16.65 9.44
C THR A 13 8.04 18.13 9.70
N SER A 14 9.09 18.95 9.53
CA SER A 14 9.00 20.41 9.66
C SER A 14 8.10 21.02 8.59
N CYS A 15 8.19 20.53 7.35
CA CYS A 15 7.31 20.93 6.24
C CYS A 15 5.85 20.52 6.52
N LEU A 16 5.63 19.29 6.99
CA LEU A 16 4.31 18.81 7.38
C LEU A 16 3.70 19.66 8.49
N LEU A 17 4.47 19.98 9.55
CA LEU A 17 4.05 20.86 10.65
C LEU A 17 3.67 22.26 10.18
N ALA A 18 4.46 22.84 9.25
CA ALA A 18 4.15 24.14 8.66
C ALA A 18 2.84 24.10 7.84
N LEU A 19 2.59 23.02 7.12
CA LEU A 19 1.35 22.81 6.37
C LEU A 19 0.14 22.60 7.32
N THR A 20 0.34 22.01 8.51
CA THR A 20 -0.71 21.87 9.54
C THR A 20 -1.27 23.20 10.01
N GLY A 21 -0.47 24.25 10.06
CA GLY A 21 -0.96 25.59 10.40
C GLY A 21 -1.65 26.32 9.25
N MET A 22 -1.44 25.90 8.00
CA MET A 22 -1.93 26.60 6.80
C MET A 22 -3.28 26.09 6.31
N PHE A 23 -3.62 24.82 6.58
CA PHE A 23 -4.81 24.16 6.06
C PHE A 23 -6.00 24.21 7.03
N SER A 24 -7.20 24.43 6.49
CA SER A 24 -8.45 24.34 7.23
C SER A 24 -8.75 22.88 7.60
N ILE A 25 -9.59 22.65 8.62
CA ILE A 25 -10.07 21.32 9.02
C ILE A 25 -10.69 20.56 7.83
N GLN A 26 -11.34 21.28 6.92
CA GLN A 26 -11.94 20.71 5.71
C GLN A 26 -10.87 20.21 4.72
N ASP A 27 -9.77 20.93 4.58
CA ASP A 27 -8.65 20.52 3.72
C ASP A 27 -7.97 19.27 4.29
N TRP A 28 -7.82 19.19 5.62
CA TRP A 28 -7.34 18.00 6.31
C TRP A 28 -8.25 16.79 6.07
N ALA A 29 -9.57 16.96 6.13
CA ALA A 29 -10.52 15.90 5.83
C ALA A 29 -10.39 15.41 4.38
N ALA A 30 -10.21 16.32 3.41
CA ALA A 30 -9.99 15.98 2.01
C ALA A 30 -8.70 15.17 1.82
N ILE A 31 -7.60 15.57 2.45
CA ILE A 31 -6.31 14.85 2.40
C ILE A 31 -6.49 13.42 2.95
N ILE A 32 -7.15 13.26 4.10
CA ILE A 32 -7.42 11.94 4.70
C ILE A 32 -8.27 11.09 3.74
N GLY A 33 -9.30 11.67 3.12
CA GLY A 33 -10.13 10.98 2.13
C GLY A 33 -9.31 10.47 0.94
N VAL A 34 -8.41 11.29 0.40
CA VAL A 34 -7.50 10.89 -0.68
C VAL A 34 -6.59 9.74 -0.25
N ILE A 35 -5.99 9.84 0.94
CA ILE A 35 -5.12 8.78 1.50
C ILE A 35 -5.89 7.46 1.61
N MET A 36 -7.12 7.49 2.13
CA MET A 36 -7.96 6.30 2.25
C MET A 36 -8.26 5.66 0.89
N VAL A 37 -8.60 6.46 -0.14
CA VAL A 37 -8.81 5.94 -1.51
C VAL A 37 -7.57 5.23 -2.03
N PHE A 38 -6.38 5.81 -1.82
CA PHE A 38 -5.12 5.17 -2.22
C PHE A 38 -4.90 3.85 -1.47
N ILE A 39 -5.08 3.82 -0.15
CA ILE A 39 -4.92 2.60 0.65
C ILE A 39 -5.89 1.52 0.16
N THR A 40 -7.17 1.86 -0.03
CA THR A 40 -8.19 0.92 -0.52
C THR A 40 -7.84 0.42 -1.92
N TYR A 41 -7.41 1.30 -2.83
CA TYR A 41 -6.97 0.91 -4.16
C TYR A 41 -5.78 -0.06 -4.13
N PHE A 42 -4.74 0.24 -3.36
CA PHE A 42 -3.57 -0.63 -3.21
C PHE A 42 -3.93 -1.96 -2.58
N THR A 43 -4.80 -1.95 -1.57
CA THR A 43 -5.29 -3.17 -0.90
C THR A 43 -6.06 -4.04 -1.87
N ASN A 44 -7.03 -3.47 -2.61
CA ASN A 44 -7.77 -4.19 -3.65
C ASN A 44 -6.84 -4.72 -4.75
N ARG A 45 -5.86 -3.93 -5.18
CA ARG A 45 -4.88 -4.37 -6.19
C ARG A 45 -4.02 -5.53 -5.69
N ARG A 46 -3.58 -5.49 -4.42
CA ARG A 46 -2.81 -6.58 -3.80
C ARG A 46 -3.65 -7.85 -3.65
N ILE A 47 -4.92 -7.73 -3.24
CA ILE A 47 -5.84 -8.87 -3.13
C ILE A 47 -6.09 -9.48 -4.51
N LYS A 48 -6.34 -8.64 -5.53
CA LYS A 48 -6.57 -9.10 -6.90
C LYS A 48 -5.35 -9.82 -7.47
N LEU A 49 -4.14 -9.33 -7.19
CA LEU A 49 -2.90 -10.02 -7.57
C LEU A 49 -2.75 -11.37 -6.86
N LYS A 50 -3.01 -11.43 -5.55
CA LYS A 50 -2.99 -12.70 -4.79
C LYS A 50 -4.02 -13.70 -5.32
N MET A 51 -5.24 -13.26 -5.62
CA MET A 51 -6.26 -14.13 -6.22
C MET A 51 -5.84 -14.66 -7.59
N LEU A 52 -5.21 -13.82 -8.43
CA LEU A 52 -4.69 -14.27 -9.72
C LEU A 52 -3.58 -15.31 -9.58
N ASP A 53 -2.66 -15.12 -8.63
CA ASP A 53 -1.62 -16.11 -8.32
C ASP A 53 -2.22 -17.42 -7.81
N GLU A 54 -3.28 -17.35 -7.01
CA GLU A 54 -3.96 -18.51 -6.45
C GLU A 54 -4.76 -19.26 -7.51
N ILE A 55 -5.48 -18.56 -8.40
CA ILE A 55 -6.13 -19.14 -9.58
C ILE A 55 -5.11 -19.78 -10.52
N ARG A 56 -3.92 -19.19 -10.67
CA ARG A 56 -2.85 -19.76 -11.50
C ARG A 56 -2.21 -21.00 -10.87
N ARG A 57 -2.13 -21.07 -9.54
CA ARG A 57 -1.58 -22.22 -8.82
C ARG A 57 -2.54 -23.39 -8.71
N ARG A 58 -3.86 -23.17 -8.69
CA ARG A 58 -4.86 -24.27 -8.63
C ARG A 58 -4.74 -25.33 -9.74
N PRO A 59 -4.69 -24.98 -11.04
CA PRO A 59 -4.57 -25.99 -12.10
C PRO A 59 -3.23 -26.74 -12.01
N VAL A 60 -2.15 -26.05 -11.62
CA VAL A 60 -0.84 -26.67 -11.40
C VAL A 60 -0.87 -27.61 -10.19
N SER A 61 -1.61 -27.27 -9.13
CA SER A 61 -1.71 -28.12 -7.94
C SER A 61 -2.53 -29.38 -8.19
N GLU A 62 -3.57 -29.32 -9.03
CA GLU A 62 -4.36 -30.50 -9.41
C GLU A 62 -3.56 -31.44 -10.32
N GLU A 63 -2.88 -30.92 -11.35
CA GLU A 63 -1.99 -31.72 -12.20
C GLU A 63 -0.83 -32.36 -11.41
N LEU A 64 -0.29 -31.65 -10.41
CA LEU A 64 0.78 -32.18 -9.55
C LEU A 64 0.26 -33.25 -8.58
N TYR A 65 -0.98 -33.09 -8.07
CA TYR A 65 -1.61 -34.09 -7.22
C TYR A 65 -1.90 -35.39 -7.99
N GLU A 66 -2.41 -35.29 -9.22
CA GLU A 66 -2.60 -36.45 -10.09
C GLU A 66 -1.28 -37.19 -10.34
N LYS A 67 -0.20 -36.46 -10.68
CA LYS A 67 1.14 -37.04 -10.90
C LYS A 67 1.78 -37.68 -9.68
N ILE A 68 1.45 -37.23 -8.47
CA ILE A 68 1.94 -37.83 -7.22
C ILE A 68 1.09 -39.05 -6.83
N SER A 69 -0.17 -39.10 -7.27
CA SER A 69 -1.08 -40.21 -6.99
C SER A 69 -1.00 -41.39 -7.97
N GLN A 70 -0.33 -41.21 -9.12
CA GLN A 70 0.05 -42.26 -10.09
C GLN A 70 1.41 -42.88 -9.73
#